data_AF-A0A849PQT1-F1
#
_entry.id   AF-A0A849PQT1-F1
#
_cell.length_a   1.000
_cell.length_b   1.000
_cell.length_c   1.000
_cell.angle_alpha   90.00
_cell.angle_beta   90.00
_cell.angle_gamma   90.00
#
_symmetry.space_group_name_H-M   'P 1'
#
loop_
_entity.id
_entity.type
_entity.pdbx_description
1 polymer ?
#
loop_
_entity_poly.entity_id
_entity_poly.type
_entity_poly.pdbx_seq_one_letter_code
_entity_poly.pdbx_strand_id
1 'polypeptide(L)'
;MNIEIIGTESLGVRGLCCFVTTAKQRILIDPGIALGYNRYGLLPHPFQAAVDERIQKTIIQRWSEATDIVISHFHGDHIPLADANPYQFNI
;
A
#
# COMPACT_ATOMS: atom_id res chain seq x y z
N MET A 1 16.18 -15.37 -0.57
CA MET A 1 15.54 -14.04 -0.60
C MET A 1 14.20 -14.22 -1.27
N ASN A 2 13.13 -13.68 -0.70
CA ASN A 2 11.78 -13.69 -1.27
C ASN A 2 11.27 -12.25 -1.35
N ILE A 3 10.61 -11.89 -2.45
CA ILE A 3 9.96 -10.61 -2.66
C ILE A 3 8.48 -10.89 -2.92
N GLU A 4 7.64 -10.45 -2.00
CA GLU A 4 6.19 -10.43 -2.17
C GLU A 4 5.75 -9.04 -2.62
N ILE A 5 5.03 -8.99 -3.75
CA ILE A 5 4.41 -7.74 -4.23
C ILE A 5 3.03 -7.65 -3.58
N ILE A 6 2.84 -6.67 -2.70
CA ILE A 6 1.59 -6.46 -1.95
C ILE A 6 0.64 -5.56 -2.74
N GLY A 7 1.15 -4.44 -3.26
CA GLY A 7 0.36 -3.45 -4.00
C GLY A 7 1.17 -2.83 -5.14
N THR A 8 0.52 -2.61 -6.27
CA THR A 8 1.07 -1.94 -7.46
C THR A 8 -0.07 -1.52 -8.38
N GLU A 9 0.16 -0.54 -9.27
CA GLU A 9 -0.81 -0.10 -10.31
C GLU A 9 -1.44 -1.28 -11.05
N SER A 10 -0.64 -2.31 -11.37
CA SER A 10 -1.14 -3.50 -12.09
C SER A 10 -2.06 -4.39 -11.25
N LEU A 11 -2.06 -4.25 -9.93
CA LEU A 11 -2.97 -4.94 -9.01
C LEU A 11 -4.21 -4.11 -8.68
N GLY A 12 -4.42 -2.97 -9.35
CA GLY A 12 -5.65 -2.17 -9.26
C GLY A 12 -5.60 -1.02 -8.25
N VAL A 13 -4.41 -0.72 -7.71
CA VAL A 13 -4.16 0.31 -6.70
C VAL A 13 -2.93 1.13 -7.07
N ARG A 14 -2.84 2.40 -6.69
CA ARG A 14 -1.67 3.23 -7.00
C ARG A 14 -0.55 3.01 -5.98
N GLY A 15 0.68 3.28 -6.41
CA GLY A 15 1.89 3.12 -5.60
C GLY A 15 2.61 1.80 -5.86
N LEU A 16 3.54 1.47 -4.97
CA LEU A 16 4.26 0.20 -4.93
C LEU A 16 4.45 -0.17 -3.46
N CYS A 17 3.99 -1.34 -3.04
CA CYS A 17 4.27 -1.89 -1.72
C CYS A 17 4.82 -3.31 -1.87
N CYS A 18 5.96 -3.58 -1.23
CA CYS A 18 6.63 -4.87 -1.29
C CYS A 18 7.09 -5.33 0.08
N PHE A 19 7.03 -6.63 0.32
CA PHE A 19 7.61 -7.26 1.50
C PHE A 19 8.77 -8.17 1.11
N VAL A 20 9.96 -7.76 1.52
CA VAL A 20 11.21 -8.44 1.19
C VAL A 20 11.69 -9.23 2.39
N THR A 21 11.75 -10.55 2.25
CA THR A 21 12.31 -11.44 3.27
C THR A 21 13.71 -11.88 2.89
N THR A 22 14.67 -11.58 3.76
CA THR A 22 16.04 -12.06 3.71
C THR A 22 16.29 -13.07 4.84
N ALA A 23 17.52 -13.55 4.99
CA ALA A 23 17.86 -14.47 6.08
C ALA A 23 17.76 -13.81 7.48
N LYS A 24 17.88 -12.48 7.57
CA LYS A 24 17.96 -11.75 8.84
C LYS A 24 16.89 -10.67 9.01
N GLN A 25 16.35 -10.16 7.90
CA GLN A 25 15.45 -9.00 7.89
C GLN A 25 14.17 -9.31 7.12
N ARG A 26 13.11 -8.64 7.53
CA ARG A 26 11.82 -8.58 6.84
C ARG A 26 11.50 -7.11 6.62
N ILE A 27 11.68 -6.66 5.38
CA ILE A 27 11.65 -5.24 5.02
C ILE A 27 10.32 -4.97 4.34
N LEU A 28 9.51 -4.09 4.93
CA LEU A 28 8.31 -3.58 4.28
C LEU A 28 8.64 -2.23 3.62
N ILE A 29 8.48 -2.19 2.30
CA ILE A 29 8.81 -1.03 1.48
C ILE A 29 7.50 -0.34 1.08
N ASP A 30 7.47 0.98 1.27
CA ASP A 30 6.41 1.89 0.87
C ASP A 30 5.01 1.38 1.26
N PRO A 31 4.73 1.27 2.57
CA PRO A 31 3.46 0.76 3.09
C PRO A 31 2.33 1.80 2.98
N GLY A 32 2.15 2.35 1.78
CA GLY A 32 1.02 3.20 1.41
C GLY A 32 0.19 2.57 0.32
N ILE A 33 -0.97 3.18 0.09
CA ILE A 33 -1.85 2.85 -1.02
C ILE A 33 -2.74 4.05 -1.31
N ALA A 34 -3.06 4.27 -2.59
CA ALA A 34 -4.10 5.20 -2.97
C ALA A 34 -4.93 4.68 -4.16
N LEU A 35 -6.18 5.10 -4.28
CA LEU A 35 -6.92 5.05 -5.55
C LEU A 35 -6.98 6.44 -6.19
N GLY A 36 -7.33 6.48 -7.47
CA GLY A 36 -7.59 7.74 -8.15
C GLY A 36 -8.89 8.38 -7.66
N TYR A 37 -8.82 9.19 -6.60
CA TYR A 37 -9.99 9.84 -5.97
C TYR A 37 -10.95 10.49 -6.97
N ASN A 38 -10.40 11.20 -7.95
CA ASN A 38 -11.17 11.71 -9.09
C ASN A 38 -10.35 11.52 -10.38
N ARG A 39 -10.86 10.69 -11.28
CA ARG A 39 -10.28 10.51 -12.62
C ARG A 39 -11.39 10.73 -13.65
N TYR A 40 -11.24 11.78 -14.45
CA TYR A 40 -12.26 12.22 -15.42
C TYR A 40 -13.64 12.50 -14.81
N GLY A 41 -13.70 13.02 -13.58
CA GLY A 41 -14.95 13.28 -12.88
C GLY A 41 -15.59 12.05 -12.23
N LEU A 42 -14.92 10.90 -12.28
CA LEU A 42 -15.41 9.63 -11.74
C LEU A 42 -14.63 9.24 -10.48
N LEU A 43 -15.35 8.68 -9.52
CA LEU A 43 -14.77 8.03 -8.34
C LEU A 43 -14.20 6.65 -8.73
N PRO A 44 -13.32 6.06 -7.90
CA PRO A 44 -12.87 4.69 -8.07
C PRO A 44 -14.03 3.70 -8.19
N HIS A 45 -13.88 2.69 -9.05
CA HIS A 45 -14.88 1.65 -9.18
C HIS A 45 -15.00 0.87 -7.85
N PRO A 46 -16.20 0.44 -7.42
CA PRO A 46 -16.37 -0.27 -6.14
C PRO A 46 -15.47 -1.50 -5.97
N PHE A 47 -15.17 -2.20 -7.07
CA PHE A 47 -14.21 -3.30 -7.07
C PHE A 47 -12.79 -2.86 -6.67
N GLN A 48 -12.34 -1.68 -7.10
CA GLN A 48 -11.03 -1.15 -6.69
C GLN A 48 -11.00 -0.82 -5.20
N ALA A 49 -12.09 -0.30 -4.64
CA ALA A 49 -12.21 -0.07 -3.20
C ALA A 49 -12.12 -1.39 -2.40
N ALA A 50 -12.73 -2.48 -2.89
CA ALA A 50 -12.60 -3.79 -2.26
C ALA A 50 -11.17 -4.38 -2.38
N VAL A 51 -10.47 -4.12 -3.49
CA VAL A 51 -9.07 -4.50 -3.66
C VAL A 51 -8.16 -3.70 -2.73
N ASP A 52 -8.38 -2.39 -2.62
CA ASP A 52 -7.68 -1.49 -1.70
C ASP A 52 -7.80 -1.97 -0.25
N GLU A 53 -9.01 -2.25 0.23
CA GLU A 53 -9.24 -2.76 1.57
C GLU A 53 -8.48 -4.07 1.86
N ARG A 54 -8.41 -4.97 0.86
CA ARG A 54 -7.66 -6.23 1.00
C ARG A 54 -6.15 -5.98 1.08
N ILE A 55 -5.64 -5.07 0.26
CA ILE A 55 -4.22 -4.72 0.25
C ILE A 55 -3.83 -4.03 1.56
N GLN A 56 -4.65 -3.09 2.07
CA GLN A 56 -4.42 -2.47 3.38
C GLN A 56 -4.32 -3.50 4.50
N LYS A 57 -5.20 -4.51 4.53
CA LYS A 57 -5.12 -5.62 5.49
C LYS A 57 -3.81 -6.39 5.38
N THR A 58 -3.34 -6.67 4.16
CA THR A 58 -2.04 -7.31 3.94
C THR A 58 -0.89 -6.41 4.39
N ILE A 59 -0.94 -5.10 4.11
CA ILE A 59 0.08 -4.15 4.59
C ILE A 59 0.13 -4.15 6.12
N ILE A 60 -1.01 -4.06 6.82
CA ILE A 60 -1.08 -4.10 8.29
C ILE A 60 -0.47 -5.40 8.82
N GLN A 61 -0.83 -6.54 8.22
CA GLN A 61 -0.27 -7.83 8.61
C GLN A 61 1.26 -7.82 8.45
N ARG A 62 1.77 -7.45 7.28
CA ARG A 62 3.21 -7.44 6.99
C ARG A 62 3.97 -6.40 7.80
N TRP A 63 3.33 -5.28 8.15
CA TRP A 63 3.89 -4.28 9.05
C TRP A 63 4.16 -4.89 10.43
N SER A 64 3.22 -5.67 10.96
CA SER A 64 3.41 -6.35 12.27
C SER A 64 4.55 -7.38 12.25
N GLU A 65 4.87 -7.92 11.07
CA GLU A 65 5.96 -8.88 10.87
C GLU A 65 7.31 -8.20 10.56
N ALA A 66 7.29 -6.96 10.06
CA ALA A 66 8.47 -6.26 9.56
C ALA A 66 9.49 -5.97 10.66
N THR A 67 10.77 -6.14 10.33
CA THR A 67 11.88 -5.67 11.15
C THR A 67 12.28 -4.25 10.78
N ASP A 68 12.08 -3.89 9.51
CA ASP A 68 12.49 -2.61 8.93
C ASP A 68 11.36 -2.07 8.06
N ILE A 69 11.11 -0.76 8.14
CA ILE A 69 10.20 -0.03 7.24
C ILE A 69 11.04 0.90 6.38
N VAL A 70 10.85 0.85 5.07
CA VAL A 70 11.50 1.75 4.10
C VAL A 70 10.42 2.61 3.46
N ILE A 71 10.63 3.92 3.49
CA ILE A 71 9.81 4.90 2.78
C ILE A 71 10.72 5.57 1.76
N SER A 72 10.42 5.41 0.48
CA SER A 72 11.18 5.97 -0.63
C SER A 72 10.96 7.48 -0.75
N HIS A 73 9.71 7.94 -0.58
CA HIS A 73 9.33 9.35 -0.59
C HIS A 73 7.92 9.55 0.02
N PHE A 74 7.55 10.81 0.28
CA PHE A 74 6.35 11.17 1.05
C PHE A 74 5.15 11.53 0.15
N HIS A 75 4.71 10.59 -0.68
CA HIS A 75 3.42 10.69 -1.35
C HIS A 75 2.42 9.71 -0.70
N GLY A 76 1.13 10.05 -0.75
CA GLY A 76 0.08 9.31 -0.03
C GLY A 76 -0.15 7.87 -0.51
N ASP A 77 0.41 7.48 -1.66
CA ASP A 77 0.43 6.11 -2.15
C ASP A 77 1.67 5.30 -1.70
N HIS A 78 2.57 5.92 -0.93
CA HIS A 78 3.79 5.28 -0.38
C HIS A 78 3.84 5.27 1.15
N ILE A 79 2.98 6.05 1.82
CA ILE A 79 2.91 6.13 3.29
C ILE A 79 1.46 6.09 3.79
N PRO A 80 1.22 5.59 5.02
CA PRO A 80 -0.02 5.88 5.74
C PRO A 80 -0.12 7.38 6.07
N LEU A 81 -1.34 7.91 6.08
CA LEU A 81 -1.63 9.31 6.37
C LEU A 81 -2.56 9.42 7.58
N ALA A 82 -2.39 10.47 8.39
CA ALA A 82 -3.27 10.73 9.54
C ALA A 82 -4.62 11.36 9.17
N ASP A 83 -4.68 12.02 8.00
CA ASP A 83 -5.89 12.64 7.43
C ASP A 83 -6.08 12.10 6.00
N ALA A 84 -6.18 10.78 5.91
CA ALA A 84 -6.33 10.08 4.64
C ALA A 84 -7.75 10.29 4.08
N ASN A 85 -7.86 10.53 2.77
CA ASN A 85 -9.17 10.43 2.13
C ASN A 85 -9.64 8.96 2.08
N PRO A 86 -10.92 8.68 1.77
CA PRO A 86 -11.49 7.33 1.81
C PRO A 86 -10.82 6.27 0.91
N TYR A 87 -9.94 6.69 -0.01
CA TYR A 87 -9.19 5.81 -0.89
C TYR A 87 -7.69 5.90 -0.68
N GLN A 88 -7.26 6.28 0.52
CA GLN A 88 -5.87 6.29 0.96
C GLN A 88 -5.73 5.51 2.26
N PHE A 89 -4.52 5.07 2.57
CA PHE A 89 -4.28 4.33 3.80
C PHE A 89 -4.24 5.27 5.01
N ASN A 90 -5.15 5.08 5.95
CA ASN A 90 -5.22 5.84 7.19
C ASN A 90 -4.43 5.17 8.34
N ILE A 91 -3.85 5.99 9.23
CA ILE A 91 -3.23 5.55 10.50
C ILE A 91 -4.28 5.19 11.55
#